data_AF-X0S6Q7-F1
#
_entry.id   AF-X0S6Q7-F1
#
_cell.length_a   1.000
_cell.length_b   1.000
_cell.length_c   1.000
_cell.angle_alpha   90.00
_cell.angle_beta   90.00
_cell.angle_gamma   90.00
#
_symmetry.space_group_name_H-M   'P 1'
#
loop_
_entity.id
_entity.type
_entity.pdbx_description
1 polymer ?
#
loop_
_entity_poly.entity_id
_entity_poly.type
_entity_poly.pdbx_seq_one_letter_code
_entity_poly.pdbx_strand_id
1 'polypeptide(L)'
;MTYSLLSALTPEKHNITVVAGEFKDINFDEKYDLVGVTTTTLLTNVAYQIADEYRRRGTNVVIGGWHASALPEEAKRHADSVVIGEAEETWPQLLKDF
;
A
#
# COMPACT_ATOMS: atom_id res chain seq x y z
N MET A 1 -0.97 4.25 9.42
CA MET A 1 -0.21 5.16 8.55
C MET A 1 -1.18 6.19 8.01
N THR A 2 -0.83 7.47 8.04
CA THR A 2 -1.71 8.57 7.61
C THR A 2 -1.34 8.99 6.18
N TYR A 3 -2.31 9.09 5.27
CA TYR A 3 -2.05 9.37 3.84
C TYR A 3 -1.23 10.65 3.61
N SER A 4 -1.45 11.69 4.42
CA SER A 4 -0.73 12.96 4.34
C SER A 4 0.78 12.83 4.57
N LEU A 5 1.20 11.86 5.40
CA LEU A 5 2.62 11.62 5.66
C LEU A 5 3.30 11.02 4.43
N LEU A 6 2.68 10.01 3.80
CA LEU A 6 3.22 9.43 2.57
C LEU A 6 3.31 10.44 1.45
N SER A 7 2.28 11.28 1.28
CA SER A 7 2.32 12.37 0.30
C SER A 7 3.50 13.32 0.53
N ALA A 8 3.81 13.66 1.79
CA ALA A 8 4.91 14.55 2.12
C ALA A 8 6.30 13.89 1.95
N LEU A 9 6.42 12.59 2.19
CA LEU A 9 7.68 11.84 2.07
C LEU A 9 8.00 11.44 0.62
N THR A 10 7.01 11.42 -0.25
CA THR A 10 7.17 11.00 -1.63
C THR A 10 7.77 12.15 -2.45
N PRO A 11 8.91 11.93 -3.15
CA PRO A 11 9.53 12.97 -3.97
C PRO A 11 8.58 13.52 -5.05
N GLU A 12 8.67 14.82 -5.36
CA GLU A 12 7.79 15.51 -6.34
C GLU A 12 7.79 14.91 -7.75
N LYS A 13 8.79 14.11 -8.10
CA LYS A 13 8.85 13.39 -9.38
C LYS A 13 7.76 12.32 -9.53
N HIS A 14 7.09 11.91 -8.45
CA HIS A 14 6.02 10.92 -8.48
C HIS A 14 4.66 11.61 -8.40
N ASN A 15 3.71 11.13 -9.20
CA ASN A 15 2.31 11.53 -9.09
C ASN A 15 1.61 10.64 -8.06
N ILE A 16 0.86 11.26 -7.14
CA ILE A 16 0.22 10.56 -6.02
C ILE A 16 -1.28 10.73 -6.12
N THR A 17 -1.99 9.61 -6.22
CA THR A 17 -3.44 9.56 -6.05
C THR A 17 -3.74 8.94 -4.70
N VAL A 18 -4.50 9.66 -3.86
CA VAL A 18 -4.97 9.14 -2.57
C VAL A 18 -6.44 8.79 -2.70
N VAL A 19 -6.76 7.52 -2.48
CA VAL A 19 -8.15 7.05 -2.38
C VAL A 19 -8.41 6.71 -0.92
N ALA A 20 -9.34 7.44 -0.31
CA ALA A 20 -9.85 7.16 1.03
C ALA A 20 -11.35 6.86 0.92
N GLY A 21 -11.77 5.67 1.33
CA GLY A 21 -13.17 5.27 1.17
C GLY A 21 -13.39 3.77 1.30
N GLU A 22 -14.53 3.32 0.79
CA GLU A 22 -14.90 1.91 0.73
C GLU A 22 -14.31 1.25 -0.53
N PHE A 23 -14.31 -0.09 -0.55
CA PHE A 23 -13.85 -0.88 -1.71
C PHE A 23 -14.48 -0.43 -3.04
N LYS A 24 -15.75 0.00 -3.02
CA LYS A 24 -16.50 0.44 -4.20
C LYS A 24 -15.99 1.75 -4.82
N ASP A 25 -15.22 2.53 -4.06
CA ASP A 25 -14.71 3.83 -4.49
C ASP A 25 -13.39 3.67 -5.26
N ILE A 26 -12.86 2.45 -5.37
CA ILE A 26 -11.60 2.14 -6.04
C ILE A 26 -11.84 1.84 -7.51
N ASN A 27 -11.27 2.66 -8.37
CA ASN A 27 -11.23 2.40 -9.81
C ASN A 27 -10.07 1.47 -10.16
N PHE A 28 -10.33 0.16 -10.18
CA PHE A 28 -9.30 -0.85 -10.51
C PHE A 28 -8.84 -0.83 -11.98
N ASP A 29 -9.50 -0.09 -12.87
CA ASP A 29 -9.10 0.03 -14.28
C ASP A 29 -8.02 1.12 -14.49
N GLU A 30 -7.79 1.96 -13.48
CA GLU A 30 -6.71 2.93 -13.50
C GLU A 30 -5.35 2.24 -13.33
N LYS A 31 -4.37 2.69 -14.12
CA LYS A 31 -3.03 2.10 -14.14
C LYS A 31 -2.10 2.86 -13.22
N TYR A 32 -1.52 2.13 -12.28
CA TYR A 32 -0.50 2.61 -11.36
C TYR A 32 0.76 1.75 -11.48
N ASP A 33 1.92 2.37 -11.36
CA ASP A 33 3.19 1.66 -11.28
C ASP A 33 3.33 0.95 -9.91
N LEU A 34 2.86 1.60 -8.85
CA LEU A 34 2.93 1.14 -7.48
C LEU A 34 1.64 1.50 -6.73
N VAL A 35 1.07 0.54 -6.00
CA VAL A 35 -0.07 0.77 -5.10
C VAL A 35 0.33 0.48 -3.65
N GLY A 36 0.17 1.49 -2.79
CA GLY A 36 0.35 1.35 -1.35
C GLY A 36 -0.99 1.15 -0.64
N VAL A 37 -1.12 0.08 0.13
CA VAL A 37 -2.32 -0.21 0.93
C VAL A 37 -1.96 -0.15 2.41
N THR A 38 -2.63 0.72 3.16
CA THR A 38 -2.52 0.73 4.63
C THR A 38 -3.67 -0.02 5.26
N THR A 39 -3.38 -0.84 6.28
CA THR A 39 -4.43 -1.61 6.93
C THR A 39 -4.27 -1.74 8.44
N THR A 40 -5.43 -1.86 9.10
CA THR A 40 -5.56 -2.29 10.50
C THR A 40 -6.14 -3.70 10.52
N THR A 41 -6.12 -4.37 11.68
CA THR A 41 -6.63 -5.74 11.78
C THR A 41 -8.11 -5.85 11.36
N LEU A 42 -8.91 -4.82 11.61
CA LEU A 42 -10.34 -4.81 11.25
C LEU A 42 -10.58 -4.77 9.74
N LEU A 43 -9.68 -4.14 8.97
CA LEU A 43 -9.84 -3.92 7.53
C LEU A 43 -8.90 -4.80 6.69
N THR A 44 -8.13 -5.67 7.32
CA THR A 44 -7.09 -6.48 6.67
C THR A 44 -7.62 -7.34 5.54
N ASN A 45 -8.74 -8.03 5.73
CA ASN A 45 -9.30 -8.87 4.68
C ASN A 45 -9.70 -8.07 3.43
N VAL A 46 -10.26 -6.86 3.62
CA VAL A 46 -10.61 -5.98 2.50
C VAL A 46 -9.35 -5.44 1.84
N ALA A 47 -8.34 -5.05 2.62
CA ALA A 47 -7.05 -4.62 2.10
C ALA A 47 -6.37 -5.70 1.25
N TYR A 48 -6.43 -6.97 1.66
CA TYR A 48 -5.91 -8.10 0.90
C TYR A 48 -6.67 -8.30 -0.42
N GLN A 49 -7.99 -8.18 -0.42
CA GLN A 49 -8.78 -8.25 -1.66
C GLN A 49 -8.40 -7.15 -2.66
N ILE A 50 -8.18 -5.92 -2.17
CA ILE A 50 -7.72 -4.80 -3.00
C ILE A 50 -6.33 -5.08 -3.56
N ALA A 51 -5.41 -5.52 -2.71
CA ALA A 51 -4.04 -5.82 -3.07
C ALA A 51 -3.97 -6.94 -4.14
N ASP A 52 -4.69 -8.04 -3.91
CA ASP A 52 -4.73 -9.17 -4.83
C ASP A 52 -5.30 -8.78 -6.20
N GLU A 53 -6.31 -7.90 -6.25
CA GLU A 53 -6.90 -7.45 -7.51
C GLU A 53 -5.91 -6.58 -8.33
N TYR A 54 -5.17 -5.67 -7.69
CA TYR A 54 -4.12 -4.91 -8.38
C TYR A 54 -2.96 -5.80 -8.85
N ARG A 55 -2.53 -6.77 -8.03
CA ARG A 55 -1.49 -7.73 -8.41
C ARG A 55 -1.92 -8.61 -9.57
N ARG A 56 -3.18 -9.07 -9.58
CA ARG A 56 -3.76 -9.83 -10.69
C ARG A 56 -3.73 -9.04 -12.01
N ARG A 57 -3.79 -7.70 -11.93
CA ARG A 57 -3.69 -6.77 -13.06
C ARG A 57 -2.25 -6.40 -13.44
N GLY A 58 -1.25 -6.89 -12.70
CA GLY A 58 0.17 -6.67 -12.95
C GLY A 58 0.74 -5.39 -12.33
N THR A 59 0.02 -4.74 -11.42
CA THR A 59 0.52 -3.60 -10.65
C THR A 59 1.24 -4.09 -9.39
N ASN A 60 2.41 -3.52 -9.10
CA ASN A 60 3.16 -3.83 -7.90
C ASN A 60 2.44 -3.28 -6.65
N VAL A 61 2.30 -4.11 -5.62
CA VAL A 61 1.58 -3.74 -4.40
C VAL A 61 2.48 -3.80 -3.17
N VAL A 62 2.36 -2.77 -2.35
CA VAL A 62 2.99 -2.66 -1.02
C VAL A 62 1.89 -2.61 0.03
N ILE A 63 1.99 -3.46 1.05
CA ILE A 63 1.09 -3.39 2.20
C ILE A 63 1.85 -2.90 3.43
N GLY A 64 1.27 -1.94 4.15
CA GLY A 64 1.78 -1.45 5.43
C GLY A 64 0.67 -1.18 6.44
N GLY A 65 1.03 -0.58 7.57
CA GLY A 65 0.10 -0.32 8.67
C GLY A 65 0.19 -1.37 9.78
N TRP A 66 -0.64 -1.18 10.82
CA TRP A 66 -0.47 -1.87 12.10
C TRP A 66 -0.54 -3.38 11.98
N HIS A 67 -1.48 -3.89 11.18
CA HIS A 67 -1.62 -5.33 11.00
C HIS A 67 -0.46 -5.92 10.22
N ALA A 68 -0.04 -5.26 9.13
CA ALA A 68 1.08 -5.71 8.31
C ALA A 68 2.40 -5.72 9.09
N SER A 69 2.59 -4.77 10.01
CA SER A 69 3.74 -4.76 10.92
C SER A 69 3.67 -5.90 11.96
N ALA A 70 2.48 -6.25 12.43
CA ALA A 70 2.30 -7.31 13.42
C ALA A 70 2.36 -8.72 12.81
N LEU A 71 1.87 -8.89 11.59
CA LEU A 71 1.76 -10.16 10.86
C LEU A 71 2.33 -10.03 9.44
N PRO A 72 3.64 -9.76 9.29
CA PRO A 72 4.23 -9.45 7.98
C PRO A 72 4.21 -10.63 7.01
N GLU A 73 4.41 -11.86 7.50
CA GLU A 73 4.37 -13.07 6.67
C GLU A 73 2.96 -13.34 6.13
N GLU A 74 1.92 -13.01 6.89
CA GLU A 74 0.53 -13.08 6.42
C GLU A 74 0.29 -12.05 5.33
N ALA A 75 0.65 -10.79 5.59
CA ALA A 75 0.50 -9.70 4.63
C ALA A 75 1.30 -9.94 3.33
N LYS A 76 2.48 -10.55 3.43
CA LYS A 76 3.36 -10.84 2.29
C LYS A 76 2.71 -11.79 1.27
N ARG A 77 1.76 -12.62 1.68
CA ARG A 77 1.02 -13.49 0.75
C ARG A 77 0.19 -12.68 -0.26
N HIS A 78 -0.17 -11.46 0.09
CA HIS A 78 -1.03 -10.56 -0.69
C HIS A 78 -0.28 -9.36 -1.28
N ALA A 79 1.04 -9.26 -1.08
CA ALA A 79 1.82 -8.08 -1.49
C ALA A 79 3.17 -8.47 -2.11
N ASP A 80 3.69 -7.61 -2.98
CA ASP A 80 5.04 -7.76 -3.52
C ASP A 80 6.09 -7.25 -2.53
N SER A 81 5.73 -6.31 -1.65
CA SER A 81 6.52 -5.85 -0.51
C SER A 81 5.65 -5.56 0.72
N VAL A 82 6.22 -5.71 1.92
CA VAL A 82 5.56 -5.37 3.17
C VAL A 82 6.41 -4.34 3.91
N VAL A 83 5.78 -3.23 4.30
CA VAL A 83 6.41 -2.19 5.10
C VAL A 83 6.10 -2.45 6.57
N ILE A 84 7.16 -2.64 7.37
CA ILE A 84 7.09 -2.93 8.80
C ILE A 84 7.60 -1.71 9.57
N GLY A 85 6.84 -1.26 10.56
CA GLY A 85 7.19 -0.10 11.38
C GLY A 85 6.71 1.23 10.78
N GLU A 86 7.48 2.29 11.03
CA GLU A 86 7.10 3.66 10.67
C GLU A 86 7.47 4.02 9.23
N ALA A 87 6.61 4.79 8.57
CA ALA A 87 6.70 5.06 7.14
C ALA A 87 7.81 6.06 6.81
N GLU A 88 8.16 6.95 7.73
CA GLU A 88 9.21 7.96 7.63
C GLU A 88 10.56 7.37 7.23
N GLU A 89 10.87 6.19 7.76
CA GLU A 89 12.13 5.51 7.52
C GLU A 89 12.03 4.55 6.33
N THR A 90 10.91 3.82 6.25
CA THR A 90 10.77 2.67 5.35
C THR A 90 10.24 3.05 3.97
N TRP A 91 9.36 4.05 3.86
CA TRP A 91 8.79 4.46 2.58
C TRP A 91 9.82 5.07 1.62
N PRO A 92 10.73 5.97 2.07
CA PRO A 92 11.78 6.49 1.19
C PRO A 92 12.78 5.42 0.76
N GLN A 93 13.00 4.38 1.57
CA GLN A 93 13.83 3.23 1.18
C GLN A 93 13.14 2.41 0.10
N LEU A 94 11.86 2.08 0.32
CA LEU A 94 11.06 1.35 -0.64
C LEU A 94 11.03 2.03 -2.01
N LEU A 95 10.82 3.35 -2.05
CA LEU A 95 10.80 4.10 -3.31
C LEU A 95 12.16 4.18 -4.02
N LYS A 96 13.27 3.87 -3.33
CA LYS A 96 14.61 3.77 -3.95
C LYS A 96 14.89 2.39 -4.51
N ASP A 97 14.31 1.36 -3.90
CA ASP A 97 14.47 -0.04 -4.29
C ASP A 97 13.51 -0.46 -5.41
N PHE A 98 12.47 0.34 -5.64
CA PHE A 98 11.48 0.20 -6.71
C PHE A 98 11.95 0.82 -8.03
#